data_AF-A0A2G9Y3Y8-F1
#
_entry.id   AF-A0A2G9Y3Y8-F1
#
_cell.length_a   1.000
_cell.length_b   1.000
_cell.length_c   1.000
_cell.angle_alpha   90.00
_cell.angle_beta   90.00
_cell.angle_gamma   90.00
#
_symmetry.space_group_name_H-M   'P 1'
#
loop_
_entity.id
_entity.type
_entity.pdbx_description
1 polymer ?
#
loop_
_entity_poly.entity_id
_entity_poly.type
_entity_poly.pdbx_seq_one_letter_code
_entity_poly.pdbx_strand_id
1 'polypeptide(L)'
;MERVFFLHTKKKRILIMDILSIKNVKESAKIVNECEEMISHLPMKSVLLLTDATDSSCDLMRIDSLKSFSKRISPFILASSVVGAKYEKKLVIKILEQISERKIKIFLSIQETIVTFFHSNFLIAFFL
;
A
#
# COMPACT_ATOMS: atom_id res chain seq x y z
N MET A 1 -6.80 -7.23 16.74
CA MET A 1 -7.11 -7.66 15.37
C MET A 1 -5.87 -7.42 14.54
N GLU A 2 -5.49 -8.38 13.69
CA GLU A 2 -4.32 -8.26 12.81
C GLU A 2 -4.57 -7.18 11.74
N ARG A 3 -3.61 -6.27 11.54
CA ARG A 3 -3.73 -5.12 10.62
C ARG A 3 -2.89 -5.30 9.36
N VAL A 4 -1.99 -6.29 9.35
CA VAL A 4 -1.17 -6.66 8.20
C VAL A 4 -1.41 -8.13 7.92
N PHE A 5 -2.07 -8.46 6.82
CA PHE A 5 -2.44 -9.84 6.54
C PHE A 5 -2.58 -10.11 5.05
N PHE A 6 -2.55 -11.38 4.67
CA PHE A 6 -2.78 -11.78 3.30
C PHE A 6 -4.26 -12.06 3.01
N LEU A 7 -4.80 -11.34 2.03
CA LEU A 7 -6.06 -11.67 1.41
C LEU A 7 -5.81 -12.63 0.24
N HIS A 8 -6.34 -13.83 0.36
CA HIS A 8 -6.31 -14.83 -0.69
C HIS A 8 -7.52 -14.68 -1.60
N THR A 9 -7.27 -14.42 -2.87
CA THR A 9 -8.28 -14.46 -3.93
C THR A 9 -8.05 -15.69 -4.81
N LYS A 10 -9.04 -16.08 -5.62
CA LYS A 10 -8.93 -17.28 -6.49
C LYS A 10 -7.70 -17.28 -7.41
N LYS A 11 -7.11 -16.12 -7.69
CA LYS A 11 -5.99 -15.97 -8.63
C LYS A 11 -4.72 -15.40 -8.03
N LYS A 12 -4.79 -14.70 -6.90
CA LYS A 12 -3.69 -13.88 -6.37
C LYS A 12 -3.70 -13.80 -4.84
N ARG A 13 -2.51 -13.62 -4.29
CA ARG A 13 -2.27 -13.31 -2.87
C ARG A 13 -1.97 -11.81 -2.76
N ILE A 14 -2.80 -11.09 -2.01
CA ILE A 14 -2.70 -9.63 -1.84
C ILE A 14 -2.32 -9.37 -0.38
N LEU A 15 -1.26 -8.61 -0.14
CA LEU A 15 -0.92 -8.14 1.19
C LEU A 15 -1.75 -6.90 1.50
N ILE A 16 -2.54 -6.97 2.57
CA ILE A 16 -3.35 -5.87 3.09
C ILE A 16 -2.56 -5.19 4.20
N MET A 17 -2.41 -3.88 4.11
CA MET A 17 -1.97 -3.01 5.19
C MET A 17 -3.16 -2.12 5.59
N ASP A 18 -3.82 -2.48 6.68
CA ASP A 18 -4.99 -1.79 7.22
C ASP A 18 -4.55 -0.68 8.20
N ILE A 19 -4.65 0.57 7.75
CA ILE A 19 -4.47 1.76 8.59
C ILE A 19 -5.78 2.56 8.71
N LEU A 20 -6.93 1.89 8.53
CA LEU A 20 -8.27 2.48 8.64
C LEU A 20 -8.46 3.17 10.00
N SER A 21 -8.88 4.43 9.95
CA SER A 21 -9.19 5.27 11.11
C SER A 21 -8.03 5.43 12.12
N ILE A 22 -6.80 5.04 11.76
CA ILE A 22 -5.64 5.20 12.63
C ILE A 22 -5.20 6.67 12.67
N LYS A 23 -5.25 7.25 13.87
CA LYS A 23 -4.78 8.62 14.16
C LYS A 23 -3.52 8.65 15.04
N ASN A 24 -3.27 7.57 15.78
CA ASN A 24 -2.13 7.45 16.67
C ASN A 24 -0.83 7.16 15.88
N VAL A 25 0.20 7.98 16.09
CA VAL A 25 1.51 7.84 15.43
C VAL A 25 2.15 6.48 15.71
N LYS A 26 2.21 6.08 16.98
CA LYS A 26 2.89 4.86 17.41
C LYS A 26 2.19 3.62 16.85
N GLU A 27 0.86 3.63 16.79
CA GLU A 27 0.09 2.55 16.19
C GLU A 27 0.33 2.45 14.69
N SER A 28 0.28 3.57 13.96
CA SER A 28 0.59 3.58 12.52
C SER A 28 2.01 3.09 12.21
N ALA A 29 3.00 3.46 13.05
CA ALA A 29 4.38 3.03 12.88
C ALA A 29 4.55 1.51 13.11
N LYS A 30 3.82 0.94 14.09
CA LYS A 30 3.83 -0.51 14.32
C LYS A 30 3.30 -1.28 13.10
N ILE A 31 2.18 -0.84 12.53
CA ILE A 31 1.56 -1.46 11.35
C ILE A 31 2.51 -1.38 10.15
N VAL A 32 3.16 -0.22 9.93
CA VAL A 32 4.13 -0.04 8.85
C VAL A 32 5.35 -0.96 9.03
N ASN A 33 5.87 -1.07 10.25
CA ASN A 33 7.02 -1.93 10.54
C ASN A 33 6.68 -3.42 10.37
N GLU A 34 5.50 -3.86 10.84
CA GLU A 34 5.00 -5.22 10.67
C GLU A 34 4.83 -5.57 9.17
N CYS A 35 4.30 -4.63 8.38
CA CYS A 35 4.19 -4.77 6.93
C CYS A 35 5.57 -4.88 6.26
N GLU A 36 6.52 -4.03 6.66
CA GLU A 36 7.88 -4.07 6.14
C GLU A 36 8.58 -5.40 6.45
N GLU A 37 8.47 -5.87 7.69
CA GLU A 37 9.03 -7.13 8.14
C GLU A 37 8.42 -8.31 7.38
N MET A 38 7.11 -8.30 7.14
CA MET A 38 6.47 -9.33 6.34
C MET A 38 6.93 -9.31 4.88
N ILE A 39 7.10 -8.12 4.29
CA ILE A 39 7.52 -7.96 2.89
C ILE A 39 8.97 -8.39 2.66
N SER A 40 9.87 -8.13 3.61
CA SER A 40 11.31 -8.38 3.46
C SER A 40 11.66 -9.87 3.29
N HIS A 41 10.75 -10.77 3.71
CA HIS A 41 10.88 -12.22 3.58
C HIS A 41 10.26 -12.77 2.28
N LEU A 42 9.68 -11.92 1.43
CA LEU A 42 9.02 -12.34 0.20
C LEU A 42 9.96 -12.23 -1.00
N PRO A 43 9.72 -12.98 -2.09
CA PRO A 43 10.51 -12.83 -3.31
C PRO A 43 10.41 -11.42 -3.90
N MET A 44 11.48 -10.96 -4.54
CA MET A 44 11.47 -9.70 -5.29
C MET A 44 10.34 -9.68 -6.32
N LYS A 45 9.74 -8.50 -6.54
CA LYS A 45 8.65 -8.28 -7.50
C LYS A 45 7.50 -9.30 -7.43
N SER A 46 7.15 -9.75 -6.23
CA SER A 46 6.06 -10.72 -6.01
C SER A 46 4.85 -10.14 -5.27
N VAL A 47 5.01 -9.00 -4.58
CA VAL A 47 4.00 -8.51 -3.63
C VAL A 47 2.98 -7.61 -4.30
N LEU A 48 1.71 -7.93 -4.11
CA LEU A 48 0.57 -7.08 -4.45
C LEU A 48 0.09 -6.40 -3.17
N LEU A 49 0.41 -5.12 -3.00
CA LEU A 49 0.11 -4.38 -1.78
C LEU A 49 -1.19 -3.56 -1.92
N LEU A 50 -2.11 -3.71 -0.97
CA LEU A 50 -3.27 -2.84 -0.80
C LEU A 50 -3.17 -2.16 0.55
N THR A 51 -3.14 -0.83 0.56
CA THR A 51 -3.21 -0.04 1.78
C THR A 51 -4.59 0.55 1.94
N ASP A 52 -5.31 0.23 3.02
CA ASP A 52 -6.52 0.97 3.37
C ASP A 52 -6.16 2.15 4.27
N ALA A 53 -6.20 3.35 3.70
CA ALA A 53 -5.94 4.60 4.39
C ALA A 53 -7.21 5.42 4.64
N THR A 54 -8.39 4.80 4.60
CA THR A 54 -9.65 5.50 4.85
C THR A 54 -9.66 6.11 6.26
N ASP A 55 -10.05 7.38 6.37
CA ASP A 55 -10.12 8.16 7.62
C ASP A 55 -8.87 8.17 8.52
N SER A 56 -7.72 7.77 7.99
CA SER A 56 -6.43 7.86 8.69
C SER A 56 -5.89 9.29 8.69
N SER A 57 -5.06 9.66 9.68
CA SER A 57 -4.35 10.94 9.64
C SER A 57 -3.08 10.82 8.79
N CYS A 58 -2.84 11.76 7.88
CA CYS A 58 -1.58 11.83 7.13
C CYS A 58 -0.86 13.15 7.46
N ASP A 59 0.12 13.07 8.36
CA ASP A 59 0.89 14.23 8.80
C ASP A 59 2.18 14.35 7.97
N LEU A 60 2.56 15.58 7.59
CA LEU A 60 3.77 15.86 6.84
C LEU A 60 5.03 15.34 7.56
N MET A 61 5.06 15.39 8.90
CA MET A 61 6.16 14.84 9.71
C MET A 61 6.31 13.32 9.53
N ARG A 62 5.27 12.63 9.07
CA ARG A 62 5.27 11.18 8.82
C ARG A 62 5.69 10.82 7.40
N ILE A 63 5.79 11.80 6.50
CA ILE A 63 6.16 11.54 5.10
C ILE A 63 7.54 10.90 5.02
N ASP A 64 8.53 11.33 5.81
CA ASP A 64 9.89 10.79 5.70
C ASP A 64 9.99 9.32 6.16
N SER A 65 9.18 8.94 7.15
CA SER A 65 9.03 7.53 7.53
C SER A 65 8.39 6.72 6.41
N LEU A 66 7.33 7.24 5.77
CA LEU A 66 6.67 6.60 4.63
C LEU A 66 7.57 6.52 3.40
N LYS A 67 8.40 7.54 3.15
CA LYS A 67 9.40 7.54 2.08
C LYS A 67 10.42 6.42 2.30
N SER A 68 10.95 6.34 3.51
CA SER A 68 11.93 5.32 3.89
C SER A 68 11.35 3.91 3.76
N PHE A 69 10.14 3.70 4.30
CA PHE A 69 9.37 2.47 4.12
C PHE A 69 9.20 2.13 2.64
N SER A 70 8.67 3.06 1.85
CA SER A 70 8.41 2.86 0.43
C SER A 70 9.67 2.47 -0.33
N LYS A 71 10.82 3.11 -0.07
CA LYS A 71 12.11 2.73 -0.66
C LYS A 71 12.49 1.29 -0.32
N ARG A 72 12.41 0.90 0.96
CA ARG A 72 12.84 -0.43 1.43
C ARG A 72 11.98 -1.56 0.86
N ILE A 73 10.67 -1.36 0.73
CA ILE A 73 9.77 -2.40 0.19
C ILE A 73 9.74 -2.46 -1.35
N SER A 74 10.15 -1.40 -2.03
CA SER A 74 10.02 -1.27 -3.51
C SER A 74 10.62 -2.42 -4.35
N PRO A 75 11.75 -3.04 -3.96
CA PRO A 75 12.28 -4.20 -4.68
C PRO A 75 11.32 -5.41 -4.68
N PHE A 76 10.49 -5.53 -3.65
CA PHE A 76 9.56 -6.64 -3.44
C PHE A 76 8.18 -6.40 -4.05
N ILE A 77 7.77 -5.13 -4.16
CA ILE A 77 6.46 -4.78 -4.69
C ILE A 77 6.40 -5.02 -6.19
N LEU A 78 5.48 -5.89 -6.59
CA LEU A 78 4.99 -6.00 -7.95
C LEU A 78 4.10 -4.81 -8.25
N ALA A 79 2.99 -4.66 -7.51
CA ALA A 79 2.07 -3.53 -7.68
C ALA A 79 1.47 -3.09 -6.35
N SER A 80 1.06 -1.82 -6.28
CA SER A 80 0.46 -1.25 -5.07
C SER A 80 -0.76 -0.38 -5.35
N SER A 81 -1.70 -0.41 -4.41
CA SER A 81 -2.91 0.40 -4.43
C SER A 81 -3.21 0.98 -3.05
N VAL A 82 -3.92 2.11 -3.01
CA VAL A 82 -4.36 2.77 -1.78
C VAL A 82 -5.85 3.07 -1.86
N VAL A 83 -6.59 2.72 -0.83
CA VAL A 83 -7.99 3.10 -0.63
C VAL A 83 -8.07 4.28 0.33
N GLY A 84 -9.03 5.18 0.12
CA GLY A 84 -9.33 6.25 1.07
C GLY A 84 -8.36 7.44 1.03
N ALA A 85 -7.52 7.54 -0.01
CA ALA A 85 -6.63 8.68 -0.21
C ALA A 85 -7.35 9.89 -0.84
N LYS A 86 -8.06 10.64 0.01
CA LYS A 86 -8.66 11.94 -0.35
C LYS A 86 -7.70 13.09 -0.03
N TYR A 87 -7.82 14.19 -0.77
CA TYR A 87 -7.12 15.48 -0.56
C TYR A 87 -5.60 15.35 -0.30
N GLU A 88 -5.13 15.75 0.88
CA GLU A 88 -3.73 15.77 1.32
C GLU A 88 -2.97 14.46 1.07
N LYS A 89 -3.65 13.31 1.21
CA LYS A 89 -3.06 11.99 0.96
C LYS A 89 -2.66 11.79 -0.50
N LYS A 90 -3.31 12.45 -1.46
CA LYS A 90 -2.93 12.38 -2.88
C LYS A 90 -1.56 13.01 -3.12
N LEU A 91 -1.23 14.09 -2.41
CA LEU A 91 0.09 14.72 -2.51
C LEU A 91 1.17 13.78 -1.96
N VAL A 92 0.92 13.18 -0.81
CA VAL A 92 1.83 12.19 -0.21
C VAL A 92 2.04 11.01 -1.15
N ILE A 93 0.98 10.48 -1.75
CA ILE A 93 1.09 9.37 -2.71
C ILE A 93 1.95 9.76 -3.90
N LYS A 94 1.77 10.96 -4.49
CA LYS A 94 2.63 11.42 -5.60
C LYS A 94 4.11 11.46 -5.21
N ILE A 95 4.42 11.93 -4.00
CA ILE A 95 5.80 11.93 -3.47
C ILE A 95 6.33 10.50 -3.35
N LEU A 96 5.51 9.56 -2.85
CA LEU A 96 5.88 8.16 -2.73
C LEU A 96 6.08 7.49 -4.09
N GLU A 97 5.27 7.83 -5.10
CA GLU A 97 5.45 7.33 -6.48
C GLU A 97 6.79 7.76 -7.06
N GLN A 98 7.15 9.04 -6.91
CA GLN A 98 8.44 9.57 -7.38
C GLN A 98 9.63 8.87 -6.73
N ILE A 99 9.54 8.64 -5.42
CA ILE A 99 10.65 8.09 -4.64
C ILE A 99 10.81 6.57 -4.81
N SER A 100 9.70 5.88 -5.05
CA SER A 100 9.71 4.43 -5.26
C SER A 100 9.86 4.04 -6.72
N GLU A 101 9.76 5.00 -7.65
CA GLU A 101 9.68 4.77 -9.09
C GLU A 101 8.54 3.79 -9.46
N ARG A 102 7.48 3.76 -8.65
CA ARG A 102 6.31 2.88 -8.84
C ARG A 102 5.06 3.73 -8.96
N LYS A 103 4.12 3.28 -9.80
CA LYS A 103 2.76 3.80 -9.80
C LYS A 103 1.97 3.22 -8.64
N ILE A 104 1.27 4.08 -7.90
CA ILE A 104 0.41 3.71 -6.77
C ILE A 104 -1.01 4.10 -7.14
N LYS A 105 -1.87 3.10 -7.37
CA LYS A 105 -3.23 3.37 -7.83
C LYS A 105 -4.15 3.71 -6.67
N ILE A 106 -4.90 4.80 -6.79
CA ILE A 106 -5.84 5.24 -5.76
C ILE A 106 -7.25 4.77 -6.13
N PHE A 107 -7.95 4.19 -5.17
CA PHE A 107 -9.33 3.75 -5.28
C PHE A 107 -10.21 4.37 -4.19
N LEU A 108 -11.52 4.39 -4.43
CA LEU A 108 -12.49 4.87 -3.45
C LEU A 108 -12.95 3.78 -2.49
N SER A 109 -12.87 2.50 -2.90
CA SER A 109 -13.26 1.37 -2.06
C SER A 109 -12.33 0.15 -2.21
N ILE A 110 -12.26 -0.68 -1.16
CA ILE A 110 -11.55 -1.96 -1.20
C ILE A 110 -12.13 -2.88 -2.27
N GLN A 111 -13.46 -2.95 -2.38
CA GLN A 111 -14.14 -3.84 -3.31
C GLN A 111 -13.79 -3.51 -4.76
N GLU A 112 -13.84 -2.23 -5.12
CA GLU A 112 -13.42 -1.75 -6.44
C GLU A 112 -11.96 -2.12 -6.72
N THR A 113 -11.09 -1.99 -5.73
CA THR A 113 -9.66 -2.31 -5.84
C THR A 113 -9.45 -3.79 -6.16
N ILE A 114 -10.06 -4.70 -5.38
CA ILE A 114 -9.88 -6.14 -5.55
C ILE A 114 -10.40 -6.58 -6.93
N VAL A 115 -11.60 -6.14 -7.31
CA VAL A 115 -12.25 -6.53 -8.57
C VAL A 115 -11.51 -5.93 -9.77
N THR A 116 -11.14 -4.65 -9.72
CA THR A 116 -10.65 -3.93 -10.90
C THR A 116 -9.14 -4.02 -11.07
N PHE A 117 -8.38 -4.03 -9.98
CA PHE A 117 -6.92 -3.98 -10.04
C PHE A 117 -6.30 -5.36 -9.96
N PHE A 118 -6.79 -6.19 -9.04
CA PHE A 118 -6.16 -7.47 -8.77
C PHE A 118 -6.81 -8.63 -9.53
N HIS A 119 -8.10 -8.60 -9.87
CA HIS A 119 -8.72 -9.65 -10.70
C HIS A 119 -8.57 -9.44 -12.22
N SER A 120 -8.42 -8.21 -12.68
CA SER A 120 -8.25 -7.88 -14.11
C SER A 120 -6.83 -8.18 -14.61
N ASN A 121 -6.67 -8.43 -15.92
CA ASN A 121 -5.36 -8.44 -16.62
C ASN A 121 -4.68 -7.05 -16.67
N PHE A 122 -5.21 -6.07 -15.92
CA PHE A 122 -4.81 -4.66 -15.91
C PHE A 122 -3.36 -4.46 -15.45
N LEU A 123 -2.79 -5.41 -14.69
CA LEU A 123 -1.37 -5.38 -14.33
C LEU A 123 -0.45 -5.32 -15.55
N ILE A 124 -0.83 -5.94 -16.68
CA ILE A 124 0.01 -6.00 -17.89
C ILE A 124 0.14 -4.63 -18.57
N ALA A 125 -0.87 -3.76 -18.44
CA ALA A 125 -0.88 -2.44 -19.09
C ALA A 125 -0.13 -1.35 -18.31
N PHE A 126 0.43 -1.65 -17.14
CA PHE A 126 1.09 -0.66 -16.26
C PHE A 126 2.61 -0.86 -16.12
N PHE A 127 3.16 -1.95 -16.67
CA PHE A 127 4.61 -2.21 -16.73
C PHE A 127 5.20 -2.02 -18.13
N LEU A 128 4.41 -1.53 -19.09
CA LEU A 128 4.84 -1.03 -20.41
C LEU A 128 4.66 0.49 -20.43
#